data_AF-A0A9D7Y4E7-F1
#
_entry.id   AF-A0A9D7Y4E7-F1
#
_cell.length_a   1.000
_cell.length_b   1.000
_cell.length_c   1.000
_cell.angle_alpha   90.00
_cell.angle_beta   90.00
_cell.angle_gamma   90.00
#
_symmetry.space_group_name_H-M   'P 1'
#
loop_
_entity.id
_entity.type
_entity.pdbx_description
1 polymer ?
#
loop_
_entity_poly.entity_id
_entity_poly.type
_entity_poly.pdbx_seq_one_letter_code
_entity_poly.pdbx_strand_id
1 'polypeptide(L)'
;MVDHAITQQGEFNLVGSRTKFVSGLTDSLGVKADDEIYNQGAIITTCTHDPPHYGIRAGKLKFIPNKVAVMSFAQVEIARVPTPIFLPFGFSL
;
A
#
# COMPACT_ATOMS: atom_id res chain seq x y z
N MET A 1 1.59 -13.87 6.71
CA MET A 1 0.58 -12.88 6.26
C MET A 1 0.18 -12.10 7.50
N VAL A 2 0.07 -10.79 7.39
CA VAL A 2 -0.27 -9.91 8.53
C VAL A 2 -1.62 -9.28 8.23
N ASP A 3 -2.56 -9.48 9.15
CA ASP A 3 -3.86 -8.81 9.12
C ASP A 3 -3.70 -7.51 9.94
N HIS A 4 -3.93 -6.36 9.30
CA HIS A 4 -3.70 -5.02 9.86
C HIS A 4 -2.22 -4.60 10.04
N ALA A 5 -1.55 -4.24 8.94
CA ALA A 5 -0.22 -3.64 9.00
C ALA A 5 -0.26 -2.12 8.76
N ILE A 6 0.41 -1.36 9.61
CA ILE A 6 0.63 0.07 9.42
C ILE A 6 2.09 0.25 9.02
N THR A 7 2.32 0.78 7.83
CA THR A 7 3.68 1.09 7.33
C THR A 7 3.78 2.58 7.06
N GLN A 8 4.81 3.23 7.60
CA GLN A 8 5.05 4.66 7.38
C GLN A 8 6.01 4.85 6.20
N GLN A 9 5.58 5.63 5.21
CA GLN A 9 6.36 5.99 4.02
C GLN A 9 6.39 7.52 3.89
N GLY A 10 7.50 8.13 4.32
CA GLY A 10 7.60 9.59 4.42
C GLY A 10 6.53 10.15 5.35
N GLU A 11 5.69 11.05 4.84
CA GLU A 11 4.57 11.65 5.59
C GLU A 11 3.28 10.83 5.52
N PHE A 12 3.24 9.78 4.69
CA PHE A 12 2.05 8.95 4.49
C PHE A 12 2.11 7.66 5.31
N ASN A 13 1.03 7.35 5.98
CA ASN A 13 0.74 6.07 6.58
C ASN A 13 -0.04 5.21 5.58
N LEU A 14 0.45 3.99 5.36
CA LEU A 14 -0.22 2.97 4.61
C LEU A 14 -0.79 1.96 5.60
N VAL A 15 -2.12 1.88 5.68
CA VAL A 15 -2.83 0.93 6.54
C VAL A 15 -3.41 -0.17 5.66
N GLY A 16 -2.78 -1.35 5.68
CA GLY A 16 -3.19 -2.50 4.89
C GLY A 16 -4.07 -3.46 5.70
N SER A 17 -5.26 -3.80 5.19
CA SER A 17 -6.09 -4.85 5.80
C SER A 17 -5.40 -6.22 5.77
N ARG A 18 -4.72 -6.52 4.66
CA ARG A 18 -3.92 -7.73 4.48
C ARG A 18 -2.62 -7.39 3.81
N THR A 19 -1.52 -7.75 4.45
CA THR A 19 -0.17 -7.51 3.94
C THR A 19 0.58 -8.83 3.81
N LYS A 20 1.12 -9.05 2.61
CA LYS A 20 2.02 -10.15 2.31
C LYS A 20 3.37 -9.58 1.93
N PHE A 21 4.38 -9.92 2.74
CA PHE A 21 5.78 -9.66 2.45
C PHE A 21 6.34 -10.87 1.71
N VAL A 22 6.99 -10.63 0.57
CA VAL A 22 7.71 -11.63 -0.20
C VAL A 22 9.15 -11.15 -0.25
N SER A 23 10.03 -11.81 0.51
CA SER A 23 11.45 -11.46 0.48
C SER A 23 12.10 -12.05 -0.76
N GLY A 24 12.93 -11.25 -1.42
CA GLY A 24 13.68 -11.68 -2.59
C GLY A 24 14.76 -12.68 -2.20
N LEU A 25 14.68 -13.89 -2.75
CA LEU A 25 15.70 -14.92 -2.55
C LEU A 25 16.91 -14.63 -3.46
N THR A 26 18.10 -15.00 -2.98
CA THR A 26 19.31 -15.03 -3.79
C THR A 26 19.38 -16.38 -4.49
N ASP A 27 19.40 -16.37 -5.82
CA ASP A 27 19.55 -17.60 -6.60
C ASP A 27 21.00 -18.11 -6.55
N SER A 28 21.22 -19.34 -6.97
CA SER A 28 22.52 -20.04 -7.07
C SER A 28 23.54 -19.29 -7.93
N LEU A 29 23.08 -18.33 -8.74
CA LEU A 29 23.89 -17.45 -9.59
C LEU A 29 24.28 -16.11 -8.90
N GLY A 30 23.96 -15.94 -7.62
CA GLY A 30 24.30 -14.73 -6.84
C GLY A 30 23.42 -13.51 -7.13
N VAL A 31 22.37 -13.65 -7.94
CA VAL A 31 21.42 -12.57 -8.25
C VAL A 31 20.38 -12.49 -7.12
N LYS A 32 20.31 -11.35 -6.45
CA LYS A 32 19.30 -11.08 -5.41
C LYS A 32 18.02 -10.56 -6.05
N ALA A 33 16.91 -11.26 -5.85
CA ALA A 33 15.59 -10.74 -6.20
C ALA A 33 15.20 -9.57 -5.28
N ASP A 34 14.33 -8.68 -5.77
CA ASP A 34 13.82 -7.58 -4.95
C ASP A 34 12.80 -8.07 -3.93
N ASP A 35 12.72 -7.37 -2.80
CA ASP A 35 11.65 -7.59 -1.84
C ASP A 35 10.33 -6.99 -2.38
N GLU A 36 9.25 -7.75 -2.34
CA GLU A 36 7.95 -7.30 -2.82
C GLU A 36 6.92 -7.32 -1.69
N ILE A 37 6.21 -6.21 -1.53
CA ILE A 37 5.18 -6.04 -0.52
C ILE A 37 3.83 -5.90 -1.22
N TYR A 38 2.92 -6.81 -0.91
CA TYR A 38 1.57 -6.81 -1.44
C TYR A 38 0.58 -6.46 -0.33
N ASN A 39 -0.17 -5.39 -0.54
CA ASN A 39 -1.25 -4.95 0.33
C ASN A 39 -2.60 -5.09 -0.38
N GLN A 40 -3.60 -5.60 0.33
CA GLN A 40 -5.00 -5.62 -0.10
C GLN A 40 -5.81 -4.68 0.79
N GLY A 41 -6.70 -3.89 0.18
CA GLY A 41 -7.51 -2.90 0.88
C GLY A 41 -6.67 -1.89 1.66
N ALA A 42 -5.67 -1.29 1.00
CA ALA A 42 -4.76 -0.35 1.62
C ALA A 42 -5.42 1.04 1.73
N ILE A 43 -5.26 1.71 2.86
CA ILE A 43 -5.65 3.11 3.04
C ILE A 43 -4.38 3.93 3.14
N ILE A 44 -4.20 4.87 2.21
CA ILE A 44 -3.10 5.84 2.23
C ILE A 44 -3.62 7.10 2.90
N THR A 45 -3.03 7.49 4.02
CA THR A 45 -3.49 8.63 4.82
C THR A 45 -2.31 9.26 5.54
N THR A 46 -2.35 10.56 5.82
CA THR A 46 -1.37 11.19 6.73
C THR A 46 -1.91 11.25 8.16
N CYS A 47 -3.14 10.79 8.40
CA CYS A 47 -3.72 10.68 9.74
C CYS A 47 -3.11 9.50 10.51
N THR A 48 -2.82 9.70 11.79
CA THR A 48 -2.26 8.68 12.70
C THR A 48 -3.32 8.03 13.59
N HIS A 49 -4.58 8.49 13.54
CA HIS A 49 -5.67 7.92 14.32
C HIS A 49 -6.16 6.60 13.70
N ASP A 50 -6.43 5.61 14.54
CA ASP A 50 -7.12 4.38 14.13
C ASP A 50 -8.56 4.42 14.65
N PRO A 51 -9.59 4.45 13.78
CA PRO A 51 -9.52 4.39 12.31
C PRO A 51 -9.21 5.75 11.66
N PRO A 52 -8.52 5.77 10.51
CA PRO A 52 -8.15 7.02 9.87
C PRO A 52 -9.37 7.81 9.39
N HIS A 53 -9.37 9.12 9.68
CA HIS A 53 -10.48 10.01 9.35
C HIS A 53 -10.58 10.32 7.85
N TYR A 54 -9.52 10.20 7.10
CA TYR A 54 -9.53 10.36 5.66
C TYR A 54 -8.44 9.51 5.06
N GLY A 55 -8.55 9.20 3.79
CA GLY A 55 -7.49 8.53 3.07
C GLY A 55 -7.94 8.06 1.70
N ILE A 56 -6.98 7.59 0.93
CA ILE A 56 -7.20 6.99 -0.37
C ILE A 56 -7.25 5.49 -0.15
N ARG A 57 -8.44 4.89 -0.28
CA ARG A 57 -8.61 3.43 -0.21
C ARG A 57 -8.29 2.83 -1.58
N ALA A 58 -7.19 2.12 -1.67
CA ALA A 58 -6.78 1.32 -2.82
C ALA A 58 -7.17 -0.15 -2.63
N GLY A 59 -7.77 -0.76 -3.65
CA GLY A 59 -8.15 -2.18 -3.59
C GLY A 59 -6.94 -3.11 -3.47
N LYS A 60 -5.88 -2.83 -4.25
CA LYS A 60 -4.60 -3.54 -4.23
C LYS A 60 -3.47 -2.54 -4.34
N LEU A 61 -2.40 -2.76 -3.58
CA LEU A 61 -1.18 -1.95 -3.61
C LEU A 61 0.03 -2.90 -3.61
N LYS A 62 0.83 -2.87 -4.66
CA LYS A 62 2.14 -3.52 -4.73
C LYS A 62 3.20 -2.47 -4.51
N PHE A 63 4.13 -2.74 -3.61
CA PHE A 63 5.24 -1.87 -3.28
C PHE A 63 6.54 -2.66 -3.36
N ILE A 64 7.48 -2.18 -4.18
CA ILE A 64 8.85 -2.68 -4.25
C ILE A 64 9.75 -1.57 -3.70
N PRO A 65 10.40 -1.76 -2.54
CA PRO A 65 11.28 -0.75 -1.96
C PRO A 65 12.33 -0.27 -2.97
N ASN A 66 12.53 1.05 -3.05
CA ASN A 66 13.49 1.72 -3.93
C ASN A 66 13.28 1.52 -5.45
N LYS A 67 12.13 0.99 -5.89
CA LYS A 67 11.87 0.77 -7.32
C LYS A 67 10.54 1.31 -7.81
N VAL A 68 9.43 0.87 -7.23
CA VAL A 68 8.10 1.22 -7.76
C VAL A 68 7.01 0.96 -6.73
N ALA A 69 5.99 1.82 -6.72
CA ALA A 69 4.71 1.54 -6.08
C ALA A 69 3.60 1.56 -7.12
N VAL A 70 2.78 0.51 -7.14
CA VAL A 70 1.64 0.37 -8.05
C VAL A 70 0.39 0.16 -7.23
N MET A 71 -0.56 1.07 -7.34
CA MET A 71 -1.90 0.94 -6.77
C MET A 71 -2.93 0.72 -7.87
N SER A 72 -3.86 -0.19 -7.58
CA SER A 72 -5.05 -0.45 -8.40
C SER A 72 -6.10 0.65 -8.17
N PHE A 73 -7.33 0.39 -8.63
CA PHE A 73 -8.46 1.28 -8.42
C PHE A 73 -8.54 1.75 -6.97
N ALA A 74 -8.63 3.06 -6.80
CA ALA A 74 -8.67 3.69 -5.51
C ALA A 74 -9.78 4.74 -5.43
N GLN A 75 -10.36 4.87 -4.25
CA GLN A 75 -11.40 5.85 -3.95
C GLN A 75 -10.96 6.71 -2.78
N VAL A 76 -11.23 8.01 -2.85
CA VAL A 76 -10.98 8.90 -1.72
C VAL A 76 -12.12 8.77 -0.73
N GLU A 77 -11.78 8.50 0.53
CA GLU A 77 -12.74 8.37 1.63
C GLU A 77 -12.49 9.46 2.66
N ILE A 78 -13.57 10.07 3.15
CA ILE A 78 -13.55 11.03 4.26
C ILE A 78 -14.58 10.55 5.29
N ALA A 79 -14.15 10.38 6.53
CA ALA A 79 -14.93 9.83 7.64
C ALA A 79 -15.63 8.50 7.30
N ARG A 80 -14.95 7.64 6.53
CA ARG A 80 -15.49 6.38 5.94
C ARG A 80 -16.62 6.56 4.93
N VAL A 81 -16.85 7.78 4.46
CA VAL A 81 -17.77 8.06 3.35
C VAL A 81 -16.97 8.04 2.04
N PRO A 82 -17.27 7.12 1.11
CA PRO A 82 -16.64 7.12 -0.20
C PRO A 82 -17.10 8.35 -0.98
N THR A 83 -16.15 9.19 -1.35
CA THR A 83 -16.42 10.36 -2.17
C THR A 83 -16.51 9.94 -3.64
N PRO A 84 -17.16 10.75 -4.51
CA PRO A 84 -17.21 10.48 -5.96
C PRO A 84 -15.86 10.57 -6.69
N ILE A 85 -14.75 10.79 -5.97
CA ILE A 85 -13.41 10.94 -6.55
C ILE A 85 -12.75 9.55 -6.60
N PHE A 86 -12.62 9.03 -7.81
CA PHE A 86 -11.98 7.75 -8.08
C PHE A 86 -10.69 7.94 -8.88
N LEU A 87 -9.67 7.18 -8.52
CA LEU A 87 -8.40 7.09 -9.21
C LEU A 87 -8.32 5.70 -9.84
N PRO A 88 -8.27 5.58 -11.19
CA PRO A 88 -8.30 4.28 -11.86
C PRO A 88 -7.03 3.45 -11.59
N PHE A 89 -5.89 4.12 -11.40
CA PHE A 89 -4.60 3.56 -11.02
C PHE A 89 -3.73 4.65 -10.41
N GLY A 90 -2.70 4.25 -9.66
CA GLY A 90 -1.63 5.14 -9.22
C GLY A 90 -0.29 4.44 -9.37
N PHE A 91 0.70 5.20 -9.79
CA PHE A 91 2.02 4.69 -10.11
C PHE A 91 3.05 5.72 -9.65
N SER A 92 4.01 5.29 -8.83
CA SER A 92 5.19 6.08 -8.50
C SER A 92 6.41 5.42 -9.12
N LEU A 93 7.12 6.17 -9.97
CA LEU A 93 8.42 5.80 -10.53
C LEU A 93 9.54 6.16 -9.54
#